data_AF-A0A2P5GUN8-F1
#
_entry.id   AF-A0A2P5GUN8-F1
#
_cell.length_a   1.000
_cell.length_b   1.000
_cell.length_c   1.000
_cell.angle_alpha   90.00
_cell.angle_beta   90.00
_cell.angle_gamma   90.00
#
_symmetry.space_group_name_H-M   'P 1'
#
loop_
_entity.id
_entity.type
_entity.pdbx_description
1 polymer ?
#
loop_
_entity_poly.entity_id
_entity_poly.type
_entity_poly.pdbx_seq_one_letter_code
_entity_poly.pdbx_strand_id
1 'polypeptide(L)'
;MRQRIITCPVIQNEGKYLLCKMASDRGVFPGQWALPGGGMEPGETMEAALRREIREELGDALIITEIKPWAFRDDIRVKRYADGTHEEIYMIYLIFDCTSMNREITFNEEFQEIIWVPAEKLKQLDLNDATRITFAQKGLL
;
A
#
# COMPACT_ATOMS: atom_id res chain seq x y z
N MET A 1 13.98 -3.22 -18.40
CA MET A 1 13.49 -3.59 -17.06
C MET A 1 13.72 -2.43 -16.13
N ARG A 2 12.64 -1.82 -15.65
CA ARG A 2 12.69 -0.70 -14.71
C ARG A 2 12.80 -1.24 -13.29
N GLN A 3 13.50 -0.53 -12.42
CA GLN A 3 13.59 -0.87 -11.01
C GLN A 3 12.89 0.22 -10.18
N ARG A 4 12.19 -0.19 -9.11
CA ARG A 4 11.57 0.73 -8.15
C ARG A 4 11.73 0.22 -6.72
N ILE A 5 11.98 1.13 -5.80
CA ILE A 5 11.88 0.87 -4.36
C ILE A 5 10.54 1.43 -3.91
N ILE A 6 9.74 0.60 -3.26
CA ILE A 6 8.36 0.90 -2.85
C ILE A 6 8.31 0.94 -1.33
N THR A 7 7.72 1.99 -0.76
CA THR A 7 7.45 2.09 0.68
C THR A 7 5.99 1.77 0.94
N CYS A 8 5.71 0.75 1.75
CA CYS A 8 4.36 0.24 1.98
C CYS A 8 4.01 0.30 3.49
N PRO A 9 3.08 1.17 3.91
CA PRO A 9 2.65 1.22 5.30
C PRO A 9 1.50 0.24 5.57
N VAL A 10 1.71 -0.64 6.55
CA VAL A 10 0.64 -1.40 7.20
C VAL A 10 0.10 -0.55 8.35
N ILE A 11 -0.95 0.22 8.05
CA ILE A 11 -1.53 1.18 9.00
C ILE A 11 -2.58 0.50 9.86
N GLN A 12 -2.36 0.52 11.17
CA GLN A 12 -3.28 0.01 12.18
C GLN A 12 -3.82 1.14 13.06
N ASN A 13 -5.09 1.01 13.43
CA ASN A 13 -5.70 1.80 14.50
C ASN A 13 -6.72 0.92 15.23
N GLU A 14 -6.59 0.77 16.55
CA GLU A 14 -7.49 0.00 17.42
C GLU A 14 -7.88 -1.40 16.88
N GLY A 15 -6.89 -2.18 16.44
CA GLY A 15 -7.09 -3.56 15.95
C GLY A 15 -7.63 -3.67 14.53
N LYS A 16 -7.85 -2.54 13.84
CA LYS A 16 -8.26 -2.51 12.43
C LYS A 16 -7.13 -2.03 11.54
N TYR A 17 -7.10 -2.57 10.33
CA TYR A 17 -6.10 -2.26 9.30
C TYR A 17 -6.75 -1.49 8.15
N LEU A 18 -6.05 -0.48 7.66
CA LEU A 18 -6.48 0.30 6.50
C LEU A 18 -6.25 -0.51 5.22
N LEU A 19 -7.26 -0.57 4.35
CA LEU A 19 -7.15 -1.11 3.00
C LEU A 19 -7.81 -0.16 2.01
N CYS A 20 -7.21 -0.08 0.82
CA CYS A 20 -7.65 0.79 -0.27
C CYS A 20 -8.04 -0.07 -1.46
N LYS A 21 -9.22 0.18 -2.03
CA LYS A 21 -9.71 -0.52 -3.22
C LYS A 21 -9.16 0.19 -4.44
N MET A 22 -8.28 -0.48 -5.17
CA MET A 22 -7.65 0.07 -6.35
C MET A 22 -8.69 0.42 -7.42
N ALA A 23 -8.53 1.57 -8.06
CA ALA A 23 -9.39 1.98 -9.15
C ALA A 23 -9.39 0.95 -10.31
N SER A 24 -10.55 0.72 -10.90
CA SER A 24 -10.78 -0.32 -11.89
C SER A 24 -10.06 -0.10 -13.24
N ASP A 25 -9.60 1.12 -13.50
CA ASP A 25 -9.03 1.56 -14.77
C ASP A 25 -7.50 1.72 -14.76
N ARG A 26 -6.84 1.48 -13.61
CA ARG A 26 -5.42 1.78 -13.41
C ARG A 26 -4.74 0.81 -12.44
N GLY A 27 -3.41 0.86 -12.42
CA GLY A 27 -2.58 0.07 -11.50
C GLY A 27 -2.36 -1.39 -11.93
N VAL A 28 -1.79 -2.19 -11.03
CA VAL A 28 -1.44 -3.60 -11.29
C VAL A 28 -2.58 -4.56 -10.90
N PHE A 29 -3.50 -4.12 -10.03
CA PHE A 29 -4.56 -4.96 -9.45
C PHE A 29 -5.93 -4.26 -9.48
N PRO A 30 -6.60 -4.15 -10.64
CA PRO A 30 -7.83 -3.38 -10.78
C PRO A 30 -8.95 -3.95 -9.89
N GLY A 31 -9.56 -3.11 -9.06
CA GLY A 31 -10.72 -3.46 -8.22
C GLY A 31 -10.42 -4.31 -6.97
N GLN A 32 -9.17 -4.76 -6.79
CA GLN A 32 -8.75 -5.52 -5.61
C GLN A 32 -8.40 -4.60 -4.43
N TRP A 33 -8.49 -5.15 -3.22
CA TRP A 33 -8.06 -4.47 -2.00
C TRP A 33 -6.54 -4.56 -1.84
N ALA A 34 -5.93 -3.43 -1.53
CA ALA A 34 -4.50 -3.26 -1.44
C ALA A 34 -4.09 -2.51 -0.17
N LEU A 35 -2.86 -2.76 0.29
CA LEU A 35 -2.16 -1.79 1.11
C LEU A 35 -1.82 -0.55 0.28
N PRO A 36 -1.85 0.66 0.89
CA PRO A 36 -1.34 1.87 0.26
C PRO A 36 0.18 1.79 0.04
N GLY A 37 0.71 2.80 -0.66
CA GLY A 37 2.14 3.06 -0.78
C GLY A 37 2.62 3.14 -2.22
N GLY A 38 3.68 3.91 -2.40
CA GLY A 38 4.26 4.18 -3.70
C GLY A 38 5.78 4.17 -3.70
N GLY A 39 6.33 4.72 -4.78
CA GLY A 39 7.76 4.63 -5.06
C GLY A 39 8.55 5.76 -4.41
N MET A 40 9.73 5.43 -3.89
CA MET A 40 10.67 6.46 -3.44
C MET A 40 11.15 7.34 -4.59
N GLU A 41 11.33 8.63 -4.32
CA GLU A 41 11.96 9.58 -5.24
C GLU A 41 13.45 9.80 -4.93
N PRO A 42 14.26 10.24 -5.91
CA PRO A 42 15.66 10.58 -5.68
C PRO A 42 15.82 11.66 -4.60
N GLY A 43 16.64 11.36 -3.60
CA GLY A 43 16.94 12.29 -2.49
C GLY A 43 16.04 12.13 -1.27
N GLU A 44 15.03 11.27 -1.32
CA GLU A 44 14.19 10.98 -0.15
C GLU A 44 14.81 9.90 0.75
N THR A 45 14.60 10.04 2.07
CA THR A 45 14.74 8.91 2.98
C THR A 45 13.51 7.99 2.85
N MET A 46 13.63 6.73 3.27
CA MET A 46 12.50 5.78 3.22
C MET A 46 11.28 6.27 4.00
N GLU A 47 11.49 6.92 5.16
CA GLU A 47 10.38 7.46 5.96
C GLU A 47 9.79 8.73 5.31
N ALA A 48 10.63 9.58 4.70
CA ALA A 48 10.13 10.76 3.98
C ALA A 48 9.22 10.35 2.82
N ALA A 49 9.64 9.37 2.01
CA ALA A 49 8.82 8.79 0.95
C ALA A 49 7.52 8.19 1.49
N LEU A 50 7.59 7.35 2.55
CA LEU A 50 6.41 6.77 3.18
C LEU A 50 5.40 7.83 3.64
N ARG A 51 5.88 8.92 4.26
CA ARG A 51 5.02 10.02 4.74
C ARG A 51 4.44 10.85 3.59
N ARG A 52 5.19 11.07 2.51
CA ARG A 52 4.69 11.73 1.29
C ARG A 52 3.58 10.89 0.66
N GLU A 53 3.83 9.61 0.45
CA GLU A 53 2.84 8.68 -0.13
C GLU A 53 1.57 8.65 0.71
N ILE A 54 1.68 8.48 2.04
CA ILE A 54 0.51 8.55 2.94
C ILE A 54 -0.27 9.86 2.77
N ARG A 55 0.41 11.00 2.63
CA ARG A 55 -0.26 12.28 2.44
C ARG A 55 -0.97 12.38 1.10
N GLU A 56 -0.29 11.98 0.03
CA GLU A 56 -0.80 12.05 -1.34
C GLU A 56 -1.99 11.10 -1.55
N GLU A 57 -1.91 9.90 -0.97
CA GLU A 57 -2.89 8.83 -1.13
C GLU A 57 -4.05 8.91 -0.14
N LEU A 58 -3.81 9.35 1.09
CA LEU A 58 -4.75 9.22 2.23
C LEU A 58 -5.08 10.56 2.91
N GLY A 59 -4.39 11.64 2.54
CA GLY A 59 -4.64 13.01 2.98
C GLY A 59 -3.90 13.43 4.26
N ASP A 60 -3.79 14.75 4.44
CA ASP A 60 -3.06 15.38 5.56
C ASP A 60 -3.71 15.19 6.94
N ALA A 61 -5.01 14.89 6.98
CA ALA A 61 -5.74 14.70 8.23
C ALA A 61 -5.38 13.39 8.95
N LEU A 62 -4.79 12.41 8.25
CA LEU A 62 -4.38 11.15 8.84
C LEU A 62 -3.09 11.34 9.65
N ILE A 63 -3.18 11.12 10.97
CA ILE A 63 -2.04 11.32 11.87
C ILE A 63 -1.37 9.97 12.17
N ILE A 64 -0.15 9.76 11.66
CA ILE A 64 0.68 8.59 11.97
C ILE A 64 1.56 8.88 13.19
N THR A 65 1.37 8.12 14.27
CA THR A 65 2.07 8.28 15.56
C THR A 65 3.32 7.42 15.67
N GLU A 66 3.35 6.28 14.99
CA GLU A 66 4.48 5.37 15.02
C GLU A 66 4.74 4.79 13.63
N ILE A 67 6.02 4.70 13.24
CA ILE A 67 6.50 4.09 12.00
C ILE A 67 7.70 3.22 12.36
N LYS A 68 7.64 1.93 12.03
CA LYS A 68 8.71 0.96 12.28
C LYS A 68 8.99 0.14 11.03
N PRO A 69 10.24 0.05 10.55
CA PRO A 69 10.59 -0.94 9.54
C PRO A 69 10.23 -2.34 10.05
N TRP A 70 9.51 -3.13 9.24
CA TRP A 70 9.08 -4.47 9.62
C TRP A 70 9.75 -5.54 8.77
N ALA A 71 9.61 -5.46 7.45
CA ALA A 71 10.14 -6.46 6.53
C ALA A 71 10.46 -5.85 5.16
N PHE A 72 11.19 -6.60 4.35
CA PHE A 72 11.38 -6.30 2.94
C PHE A 72 11.30 -7.57 2.09
N ARG A 73 10.98 -7.41 0.81
CA ARG A 73 11.08 -8.46 -0.21
C ARG A 73 11.18 -7.82 -1.58
N ASP A 74 11.61 -8.58 -2.57
CA ASP A 74 11.48 -8.20 -3.97
C ASP A 74 10.25 -8.84 -4.65
N ASP A 75 9.93 -8.35 -5.85
CA ASP A 75 8.89 -8.90 -6.72
C ASP A 75 9.11 -8.41 -8.17
N ILE A 76 8.59 -9.15 -9.14
CA ILE A 76 8.56 -8.74 -10.55
C ILE A 76 7.11 -8.65 -10.98
N ARG A 77 6.69 -7.47 -11.44
CA ARG A 77 5.34 -7.25 -11.97
C ARG A 77 5.39 -6.72 -13.39
N VAL A 78 4.39 -7.15 -14.17
CA VAL A 78 4.16 -6.67 -15.53
C VAL A 78 3.06 -5.61 -15.47
N LYS A 79 3.43 -4.35 -15.71
CA LYS A 79 2.44 -3.27 -15.89
C LYS A 79 2.01 -3.25 -17.35
N ARG A 80 0.69 -3.29 -17.59
CA ARG A 80 0.10 -3.13 -18.94
C ARG A 80 -0.43 -1.71 -19.09
N TYR A 81 -0.14 -1.09 -20.22
CA TYR A 81 -0.59 0.26 -20.57
C TYR A 81 -1.80 0.20 -21.51
N ALA A 82 -2.54 1.31 -21.58
CA ALA A 82 -3.77 1.41 -22.39
C ALA A 82 -3.51 1.24 -23.90
N ASP A 83 -2.31 1.52 -24.37
CA ASP A 83 -1.87 1.33 -25.76
C ASP A 83 -1.49 -0.13 -26.08
N GLY A 84 -1.64 -1.05 -25.13
CA GLY A 84 -1.32 -2.47 -25.27
C GLY A 84 0.16 -2.80 -25.03
N THR A 85 1.01 -1.81 -24.79
CA THR A 85 2.40 -2.06 -24.39
C THR A 85 2.47 -2.58 -22.96
N HIS A 86 3.58 -3.26 -22.63
CA HIS A 86 3.83 -3.75 -21.28
C HIS A 86 5.26 -3.45 -20.86
N GLU A 87 5.45 -3.27 -19.55
CA GLU A 87 6.74 -3.04 -18.93
C GLU A 87 6.91 -3.97 -17.74
N GLU A 88 8.05 -4.66 -17.69
CA GLU A 88 8.49 -5.40 -16.51
C GLU A 88 9.17 -4.46 -15.52
N ILE A 89 8.67 -4.49 -14.29
CA ILE A 89 9.14 -3.68 -13.17
C ILE A 89 9.63 -4.63 -12.07
N TYR A 90 10.92 -4.55 -11.78
CA TYR A 90 11.52 -5.18 -10.60
C TYR A 90 11.35 -4.24 -9.40
N MET A 91 10.69 -4.71 -8.34
CA MET A 91 10.35 -3.90 -7.19
C MET A 91 11.02 -4.45 -5.93
N ILE A 92 11.49 -3.56 -5.08
CA ILE A 92 11.86 -3.86 -3.70
C ILE A 92 10.81 -3.20 -2.80
N TYR A 93 10.04 -4.01 -2.09
CA TYR A 93 9.09 -3.53 -1.08
C TYR A 93 9.79 -3.35 0.25
N LEU A 94 9.73 -2.14 0.79
CA LEU A 94 10.07 -1.79 2.16
C LEU A 94 8.77 -1.62 2.94
N ILE A 95 8.49 -2.53 3.85
CA ILE A 95 7.20 -2.62 4.54
C ILE A 95 7.35 -2.11 5.97
N PHE A 96 6.46 -1.21 6.36
CA PHE A 96 6.48 -0.55 7.66
C PHE A 96 5.23 -0.89 8.46
N ASP A 97 5.42 -1.17 9.74
CA ASP A 97 4.32 -1.16 10.71
C ASP A 97 4.05 0.28 11.13
N CYS A 98 2.82 0.72 10.92
CA CYS A 98 2.38 2.07 11.22
C CYS A 98 1.19 2.05 12.18
N THR A 99 1.22 2.93 13.18
CA THR A 99 0.05 3.19 14.03
C THR A 99 -0.47 4.58 13.74
N SER A 100 -1.78 4.73 13.51
CA SER A 100 -2.42 6.04 13.40
C SER A 100 -3.15 6.43 14.69
N MET A 101 -3.23 7.74 14.96
CA MET A 101 -4.02 8.29 16.06
C MET A 101 -5.50 8.32 15.73
N ASN A 102 -5.84 8.63 14.48
CA ASN A 102 -7.20 8.80 13.99
C ASN A 102 -7.43 7.95 12.73
N ARG A 103 -8.63 8.07 12.16
CA ARG A 103 -9.07 7.40 10.93
C ARG A 103 -9.63 8.39 9.90
N GLU A 104 -9.21 9.65 9.97
CA GLU A 104 -9.66 10.70 9.05
C GLU A 104 -8.89 10.58 7.74
N ILE A 105 -9.59 10.21 6.67
CA ILE A 105 -9.00 9.93 5.37
C ILE A 105 -9.64 10.82 4.31
N THR A 106 -8.82 11.42 3.45
CA THR A 106 -9.23 12.00 2.17
C THR A 106 -8.34 11.41 1.10
N PHE A 107 -8.88 10.52 0.26
CA PHE A 107 -8.07 9.77 -0.69
C PHE A 107 -8.15 10.31 -2.11
N ASN A 108 -7.10 10.05 -2.88
CA ASN A 108 -6.96 10.51 -4.25
C ASN A 108 -7.60 9.54 -5.27
N GLU A 109 -7.44 9.83 -6.55
CA GLU A 109 -8.00 9.07 -7.67
C GLU A 109 -7.42 7.65 -7.87
N GLU A 110 -6.39 7.26 -7.12
CA GLU A 110 -5.84 5.89 -7.18
C GLU A 110 -6.79 4.85 -6.56
N PHE A 111 -7.68 5.31 -5.67
CA PHE A 111 -8.62 4.46 -4.97
C PHE A 111 -10.07 4.86 -5.24
N GLN A 112 -10.95 3.87 -5.16
CA GLN A 112 -12.40 4.07 -5.27
C GLN A 112 -13.09 3.98 -3.90
N GLU A 113 -12.44 3.31 -2.95
CA GLU A 113 -13.02 3.00 -1.65
C GLU A 113 -11.89 2.75 -0.64
N ILE A 114 -12.10 3.13 0.62
CA ILE A 114 -11.18 2.85 1.72
C ILE A 114 -11.96 2.30 2.90
N ILE A 115 -11.41 1.28 3.54
CA ILE A 115 -12.03 0.61 4.69
C ILE A 115 -11.01 0.36 5.81
N TRP A 116 -11.53 0.32 7.03
CA TRP A 116 -10.81 -0.14 8.21
C TRP A 116 -11.35 -1.51 8.63
N VAL A 117 -10.50 -2.53 8.56
CA VAL A 117 -10.93 -3.93 8.64
C VAL A 117 -10.30 -4.59 9.84
N PRO A 118 -11.08 -5.20 10.74
CA PRO A 118 -10.50 -5.95 11.85
C PRO A 118 -9.80 -7.21 11.31
N ALA A 119 -8.72 -7.63 12.00
CA ALA A 119 -7.83 -8.69 11.52
C ALA A 119 -8.56 -9.96 11.04
N GLU A 120 -9.56 -10.42 11.80
CA GLU A 120 -10.31 -11.64 11.55
C GLU A 120 -11.16 -11.61 10.26
N LYS A 121 -11.40 -10.42 9.71
CA LYS A 121 -12.15 -10.21 8.46
C LYS A 121 -11.27 -10.05 7.23
N LEU A 122 -9.95 -9.88 7.38
CA LEU A 122 -9.04 -9.65 6.24
C LEU A 122 -9.10 -10.77 5.20
N LYS A 123 -9.20 -12.03 5.66
CA LYS A 123 -9.31 -13.21 4.78
C LYS A 123 -10.56 -13.27 3.90
N GLN A 124 -11.58 -12.46 4.21
CA GLN A 124 -12.85 -12.42 3.47
C GLN A 124 -12.80 -11.46 2.28
N LEU A 125 -11.76 -10.64 2.18
CA LEU A 125 -11.60 -9.65 1.13
C LEU A 125 -10.88 -10.23 -0.08
N ASP A 126 -11.22 -9.70 -1.26
CA ASP A 126 -10.46 -9.90 -2.49
C ASP A 126 -9.18 -9.05 -2.45
N LEU A 127 -8.23 -9.50 -1.63
CA LEU A 127 -6.91 -8.90 -1.51
C LEU A 127 -6.07 -9.21 -2.76
N ASN A 128 -5.36 -8.21 -3.25
CA ASN A 128 -4.33 -8.42 -4.25
C ASN A 128 -3.19 -9.31 -3.70
N ASP A 129 -2.43 -9.92 -4.60
CA ASP A 129 -1.38 -10.89 -4.23
C ASP A 129 -0.34 -10.29 -3.27
N ALA A 130 0.11 -9.06 -3.53
CA ALA A 130 1.15 -8.42 -2.74
C ALA A 130 0.70 -8.16 -1.29
N THR A 131 -0.56 -7.75 -1.11
CA THR A 131 -1.18 -7.53 0.20
C THR A 131 -1.44 -8.84 0.93
N ARG A 132 -1.92 -9.85 0.20
CA ARG A 132 -2.13 -11.20 0.75
C ARG A 132 -0.84 -11.80 1.29
N ILE A 133 0.27 -11.69 0.54
CA ILE A 133 1.59 -12.16 1.00
C ILE A 133 2.03 -11.41 2.25
N THR A 134 1.92 -10.07 2.25
CA THR A 134 2.27 -9.24 3.41
C THR A 134 1.50 -9.65 4.66
N PHE A 135 0.17 -9.78 4.58
CA PHE A 135 -0.63 -10.15 5.75
C PHE A 135 -0.44 -11.61 6.19
N ALA A 136 -0.22 -12.55 5.26
CA ALA A 136 0.14 -13.92 5.62
C ALA A 136 1.46 -13.97 6.40
N GLN A 137 2.47 -13.21 5.99
CA GLN A 137 3.74 -13.10 6.70
C GLN A 137 3.60 -12.42 8.08
N LYS A 138 2.64 -11.52 8.25
CA LYS A 138 2.28 -10.94 9.56
C LYS A 138 1.46 -11.89 10.46
N GLY A 139 1.02 -13.05 9.96
CA GLY A 139 0.10 -13.93 10.69
C GLY A 139 -1.30 -13.34 10.85
N LEU A 140 -1.71 -12.45 9.93
CA LEU A 140 -3.04 -11.83 9.91
C LEU A 140 -4.03 -12.55 8.97
N LEU A 141 -3.55 -13.55 8.22
CA LEU A 141 -4.35 -14.42 7.35
C LEU A 141 -4.18 -15.89 7.74
#